data_AF-A0A1C7LRT7-F1
#
_entry.id   AF-A0A1C7LRT7-F1
#
_cell.length_a   1.000
_cell.length_b   1.000
_cell.length_c   1.000
_cell.angle_alpha   90.00
_cell.angle_beta   90.00
_cell.angle_gamma   90.00
#
_symmetry.space_group_name_H-M   'P 1'
#
loop_
_entity.id
_entity.type
_entity.pdbx_description
1 polymer ?
#
loop_
_entity_poly.entity_id
_entity_poly.type
_entity_poly.pdbx_seq_one_letter_code
_entity_poly.pdbx_strand_id
1 'polypeptide(L)'
;MVVEVVPTSQTTPASLPPSVFTLPQTAQLEALYTIIRDKNTSRGDFLFYSDRIIRLLVEEGLNHLPVVPKTIETPTGAAYDGVGFEGKICGVSILRAGEAMEAGLREVCRSVRIGKILIQRDEETAQPKLFIPRSELQRSLDYARV
;
A
#
# COMPACT_ATOMS: atom_id res chain seq x y z
N MET A 1 9.45 14.96 -33.19
CA MET A 1 8.12 15.08 -32.55
C MET A 1 8.34 15.47 -31.11
N VAL A 2 8.06 16.73 -30.78
CA VAL A 2 8.04 17.20 -29.39
C VAL A 2 6.76 16.60 -28.82
N VAL A 3 6.87 15.67 -27.87
CA VAL A 3 5.69 15.11 -27.20
C VAL A 3 5.23 16.20 -26.23
N GLU A 4 4.18 16.90 -26.62
CA GLU A 4 3.50 17.87 -25.79
C GLU A 4 2.88 17.12 -24.61
N VAL A 5 3.46 17.27 -23.43
CA VAL A 5 2.91 16.70 -22.19
C VAL A 5 1.66 17.50 -21.86
N VAL A 6 0.50 16.97 -22.26
CA VAL A 6 -0.82 17.52 -21.93
C VAL A 6 -0.93 17.57 -20.40
N PRO A 7 -1.37 18.69 -19.80
CA PRO A 7 -1.48 18.81 -18.35
C PRO A 7 -2.55 17.86 -17.84
N THR A 8 -2.13 16.82 -17.13
CA THR A 8 -3.02 15.87 -16.44
C THR A 8 -4.00 16.64 -15.55
N SER A 9 -5.29 16.40 -15.76
CA SER A 9 -6.39 17.08 -15.09
C SER A 9 -6.57 16.60 -13.64
N GLN A 10 -5.61 16.88 -12.77
CA GLN A 10 -5.80 16.82 -11.32
C GLN A 10 -5.20 18.08 -10.68
N THR A 11 -6.09 18.90 -10.13
CA THR A 11 -5.83 20.07 -9.29
C THR A 11 -4.58 19.86 -8.44
N THR A 12 -3.55 20.68 -8.61
CA THR A 12 -2.43 20.75 -7.69
C THR A 12 -3.02 20.99 -6.30
N PRO A 13 -2.95 20.05 -5.34
CA PRO A 13 -3.49 20.30 -4.02
C PRO A 13 -2.69 21.46 -3.42
N ALA A 14 -3.34 22.29 -2.61
CA ALA A 14 -2.65 23.15 -1.66
C ALA A 14 -1.49 22.36 -1.03
N SER A 15 -0.30 22.98 -0.93
CA SER A 15 0.97 22.34 -0.59
C SER A 15 0.81 21.10 0.28
N LEU A 16 1.01 19.92 -0.30
CA LEU A 16 0.87 18.67 0.43
C LEU A 16 1.87 18.67 1.61
N PRO A 17 1.49 18.10 2.77
CA PRO A 17 2.43 17.92 3.87
C PRO A 17 3.67 17.13 3.43
N PRO A 18 4.85 17.37 4.02
CA PRO A 18 6.09 16.71 3.62
C PRO A 18 6.10 15.19 3.87
N SER A 19 5.15 14.69 4.67
CA SER A 19 4.96 13.26 4.94
C SER A 19 4.07 12.56 3.92
N VAL A 20 3.57 13.26 2.90
CA VAL A 20 2.72 12.70 1.85
C VAL A 20 3.59 12.39 0.64
N PHE A 21 3.66 11.10 0.31
CA PHE A 21 4.31 10.62 -0.89
C PHE A 21 3.25 10.19 -1.90
N THR A 22 3.46 10.57 -3.16
CA THR A 22 2.54 10.25 -4.26
C THR A 22 3.24 9.38 -5.27
N LEU A 23 2.55 8.35 -5.75
CA LEU A 23 3.04 7.57 -6.90
C LEU A 23 3.30 8.52 -8.10
N PRO A 24 4.38 8.28 -8.86
CA PRO A 24 4.63 9.02 -10.10
C PRO A 24 3.42 8.95 -11.03
N GLN A 25 2.96 10.12 -11.50
CA GLN A 25 1.83 10.22 -12.43
C GLN A 25 2.28 9.83 -13.84
N THR A 26 2.34 8.54 -14.09
CA THR A 26 2.64 7.98 -15.42
C THR A 26 1.36 7.84 -16.24
N ALA A 27 1.48 7.89 -17.57
CA ALA A 27 0.34 7.63 -18.46
C ALA A 27 -0.32 6.25 -18.20
N GLN A 28 0.46 5.27 -17.75
CA GLN A 28 -0.06 3.96 -17.34
C GLN A 28 -0.95 4.09 -16.10
N LEU A 29 -0.51 4.79 -15.05
CA LEU A 29 -1.29 4.97 -13.82
C LEU A 29 -2.59 5.75 -14.09
N GLU A 30 -2.53 6.77 -14.94
CA GLU A 30 -3.71 7.53 -15.39
C GLU A 30 -4.71 6.65 -16.15
N ALA A 31 -4.23 5.78 -17.05
CA ALA A 31 -5.08 4.83 -17.76
C ALA A 31 -5.76 3.85 -16.80
N LEU A 32 -5.02 3.32 -15.81
CA LEU A 32 -5.58 2.44 -14.77
C LEU A 32 -6.67 3.17 -13.97
N TYR A 33 -6.42 4.41 -13.56
CA TYR A 33 -7.43 5.23 -12.87
C TYR A 33 -8.67 5.49 -13.70
N THR A 34 -8.50 5.72 -15.00
CA THR A 34 -9.61 5.95 -15.93
C THR A 34 -10.54 4.74 -15.95
N ILE A 35 -9.98 3.53 -16.01
CA ILE A 35 -10.76 2.29 -16.03
C ILE A 35 -11.50 2.07 -14.70
N ILE A 36 -10.81 2.15 -13.55
CA ILE A 36 -11.45 1.87 -12.26
C ILE A 36 -12.48 2.94 -11.85
N ARG A 37 -12.42 4.14 -12.45
CA ARG A 37 -13.39 5.23 -12.22
C ARG A 37 -14.57 5.21 -13.20
N ASP A 38 -14.49 4.47 -14.31
CA ASP A 38 -15.61 4.35 -15.24
C ASP A 38 -16.72 3.48 -14.63
N LYS A 39 -17.92 4.06 -14.51
CA LYS A 39 -19.14 3.39 -14.02
C LYS A 39 -19.54 2.17 -14.85
N ASN A 40 -19.12 2.09 -16.12
CA ASN A 40 -19.46 0.99 -17.02
C ASN A 40 -18.46 -0.17 -16.95
N THR A 41 -17.38 -0.04 -16.18
CA THR A 41 -16.36 -1.07 -16.04
C THR A 41 -16.92 -2.34 -15.41
N SER A 42 -16.60 -3.49 -16.00
CA SER A 42 -17.06 -4.78 -15.48
C SER A 42 -16.44 -5.06 -14.11
N ARG A 43 -17.11 -5.88 -13.29
CA ARG A 43 -16.58 -6.27 -11.98
C ARG A 43 -15.21 -6.97 -12.09
N GLY A 44 -15.01 -7.79 -13.13
CA GLY A 44 -13.75 -8.52 -13.35
C GLY A 44 -12.60 -7.56 -13.66
N ASP A 45 -12.84 -6.62 -14.55
CA ASP A 45 -11.86 -5.58 -14.91
C ASP A 45 -11.56 -4.67 -13.72
N PHE A 46 -12.59 -4.25 -12.98
CA PHE A 46 -12.41 -3.43 -11.79
C PHE A 46 -11.47 -4.09 -10.78
N LEU A 47 -11.67 -5.38 -10.47
CA LEU A 47 -10.81 -6.12 -9.56
C LEU A 47 -9.38 -6.22 -10.11
N PHE A 48 -9.24 -6.64 -11.37
CA PHE A 48 -7.94 -6.81 -12.02
C PHE A 48 -7.11 -5.52 -12.03
N TYR A 49 -7.70 -4.39 -12.45
CA TYR A 49 -6.99 -3.12 -12.52
C TYR A 49 -6.77 -2.49 -11.14
N SER A 50 -7.68 -2.70 -10.18
CA SER A 50 -7.47 -2.27 -8.79
C SER A 50 -6.29 -2.98 -8.15
N ASP A 51 -6.18 -4.31 -8.31
CA ASP A 51 -5.06 -5.09 -7.79
C ASP A 51 -3.71 -4.63 -8.37
N ARG A 52 -3.69 -4.25 -9.65
CA ARG A 52 -2.49 -3.65 -10.28
C ARG A 52 -2.09 -2.33 -9.64
N ILE A 53 -3.05 -1.45 -9.36
CA ILE A 53 -2.77 -0.17 -8.68
C ILE A 53 -2.27 -0.43 -7.25
N ILE A 54 -2.90 -1.35 -6.53
CA ILE A 54 -2.52 -1.74 -5.17
C ILE A 54 -1.07 -2.22 -5.13
N ARG A 55 -0.65 -3.03 -6.10
CA ARG A 55 0.74 -3.53 -6.14
C ARG A 55 1.76 -2.42 -6.31
N LEU A 56 1.50 -1.46 -7.21
CA LEU A 56 2.36 -0.28 -7.36
C LEU A 56 2.43 0.53 -6.07
N LEU A 57 1.29 0.70 -5.39
CA LEU A 57 1.21 1.42 -4.13
C LEU A 57 1.96 0.73 -3.00
N VAL A 58 1.88 -0.61 -2.92
CA VAL A 58 2.58 -1.41 -1.91
C VAL A 58 4.09 -1.33 -2.13
N GLU A 59 4.56 -1.52 -3.37
CA GLU A 59 6.00 -1.44 -3.67
C GLU A 59 6.57 -0.07 -3.32
N GLU A 60 5.86 1.01 -3.65
CA GLU A 60 6.28 2.36 -3.25
C GLU A 60 6.21 2.57 -1.73
N GLY A 61 5.18 2.05 -1.06
CA GLY A 61 5.06 2.13 0.39
C GLY A 61 6.23 1.46 1.13
N LEU A 62 6.76 0.37 0.58
CA LEU A 62 7.92 -0.34 1.16
C LEU A 62 9.22 0.45 1.01
N ASN A 63 9.35 1.33 0.02
CA ASN A 63 10.54 2.18 -0.16
C ASN A 63 10.75 3.18 0.99
N HIS A 64 9.70 3.46 1.77
CA HIS A 64 9.76 4.36 2.93
C HIS A 64 10.10 3.65 4.24
N LEU A 65 10.32 2.33 4.21
CA LEU A 65 10.73 1.58 5.40
C LEU A 65 12.22 1.79 5.71
N PRO A 66 12.60 1.77 7.00
CA PRO A 66 14.00 1.85 7.39
C PRO A 66 14.79 0.66 6.84
N VAL A 67 16.03 0.93 6.39
CA VAL A 67 16.93 -0.07 5.81
C VAL A 67 18.30 -0.02 6.51
N VAL A 68 18.95 -1.17 6.57
CA VAL A 68 20.30 -1.36 7.11
C VAL A 68 21.26 -1.82 6.03
N PRO A 69 22.52 -1.33 6.00
CA PRO A 69 23.54 -1.82 5.08
C PRO A 69 23.78 -3.32 5.29
N LYS A 70 23.93 -4.05 4.18
CA LYS A 70 24.18 -5.49 4.20
C LYS A 70 25.10 -5.88 3.05
N THR A 71 26.31 -6.31 3.40
CA THR A 71 27.25 -6.91 2.45
C THR A 71 26.96 -8.39 2.31
N ILE A 72 26.85 -8.87 1.06
CA ILE A 72 26.68 -10.29 0.72
C ILE A 72 27.77 -10.72 -0.25
N GLU A 73 28.10 -12.00 -0.27
CA GLU A 73 28.96 -12.59 -1.28
C GLU A 73 28.10 -13.12 -2.44
N THR A 74 28.40 -12.70 -3.66
CA THR A 74 27.71 -13.18 -4.85
C THR A 74 28.15 -14.60 -5.19
N PRO A 75 27.37 -15.36 -5.99
CA PRO A 75 27.80 -16.69 -6.46
C PRO A 75 29.12 -16.69 -7.26
N THR A 76 29.58 -15.52 -7.71
CA THR A 76 30.87 -15.34 -8.40
C THR A 76 32.03 -15.04 -7.43
N GLY A 77 31.80 -15.05 -6.12
CA GLY A 77 32.79 -14.76 -5.07
C GLY A 77 33.10 -13.27 -4.88
N ALA A 78 32.30 -12.37 -5.46
CA ALA A 78 32.49 -10.93 -5.31
C ALA A 78 31.65 -10.42 -4.13
N ALA A 79 32.19 -9.48 -3.36
CA ALA A 79 31.40 -8.76 -2.35
C ALA A 79 30.44 -7.78 -3.03
N TYR A 80 29.18 -7.76 -2.58
CA TYR A 80 28.15 -6.81 -3.00
C TYR A 80 27.59 -6.08 -1.78
N ASP A 81 27.75 -4.76 -1.78
CA ASP A 81 27.20 -3.89 -0.75
C ASP A 81 25.76 -3.49 -1.13
N GLY A 82 24.81 -4.14 -0.47
CA GLY A 82 23.38 -3.89 -0.62
C GLY A 82 22.75 -3.35 0.66
N VAL A 83 21.42 -3.42 0.69
CA VAL A 83 20.60 -3.05 1.85
C VAL A 83 19.60 -4.15 2.18
N GLY A 84 19.21 -4.23 3.44
CA GLY A 84 18.07 -5.04 3.90
C GLY A 84 17.10 -4.18 4.70
N PHE A 85 15.84 -4.59 4.81
CA PHE A 85 14.88 -3.91 5.69
C PHE A 85 15.26 -4.08 7.16
N GLU A 86 15.08 -3.01 7.95
CA GLU A 86 15.25 -3.02 9.39
C GLU A 86 14.01 -3.63 10.07
N GLY A 87 14.18 -4.74 10.77
CA GLY A 87 13.10 -5.38 11.54
C GLY A 87 12.13 -6.24 10.72
N LYS A 88 10.94 -6.49 11.30
CA LYS A 88 9.88 -7.31 10.69
C LYS A 88 8.72 -6.42 10.28
N ILE A 89 8.26 -6.61 9.05
CA ILE A 89 7.13 -5.86 8.49
C ILE A 89 5.82 -6.54 8.93
N CYS A 90 4.84 -5.73 9.33
CA CYS A 90 3.46 -6.17 9.52
C CYS A 90 2.52 -5.24 8.76
N GLY A 91 1.43 -5.82 8.23
CA GLY A 91 0.33 -5.08 7.64
C GLY A 91 -0.82 -4.97 8.64
N VAL A 92 -1.55 -3.86 8.61
CA VAL A 92 -2.78 -3.70 9.38
C VAL A 92 -3.89 -3.27 8.42
N SER A 93 -4.90 -4.11 8.29
CA SER A 93 -6.04 -3.90 7.39
C SER A 93 -7.22 -3.33 8.16
N ILE A 94 -7.77 -2.22 7.68
CA ILE A 94 -9.00 -1.62 8.23
C ILE A 94 -10.20 -2.17 7.46
N LEU A 95 -11.05 -2.91 8.15
CA LEU A 95 -12.19 -3.59 7.54
C LEU A 95 -13.29 -2.61 7.12
N ARG A 96 -13.97 -2.85 5.99
CA ARG A 96 -13.79 -3.97 5.04
C ARG A 96 -12.87 -3.64 3.86
N ALA A 97 -12.75 -2.36 3.49
CA ALA A 97 -12.03 -1.95 2.28
C ALA A 97 -10.54 -2.33 2.30
N GLY A 98 -9.90 -2.34 3.47
CA GLY A 98 -8.50 -2.72 3.63
C GLY A 98 -8.19 -4.17 3.22
N GLU A 99 -9.17 -5.08 3.26
CA GLU A 99 -8.97 -6.48 2.84
C GLU A 99 -8.57 -6.60 1.37
N ALA A 100 -9.01 -5.66 0.53
CA ALA A 100 -8.63 -5.63 -0.88
C ALA A 100 -7.11 -5.48 -1.08
N MET A 101 -6.41 -4.82 -0.15
CA MET A 101 -4.98 -4.57 -0.25
C MET A 101 -4.12 -5.72 0.30
N GLU A 102 -4.72 -6.64 1.07
CA GLU A 102 -3.96 -7.72 1.70
C GLU A 102 -3.35 -8.68 0.69
N ALA A 103 -4.04 -8.93 -0.43
CA ALA A 103 -3.53 -9.79 -1.49
C ALA A 103 -2.25 -9.21 -2.10
N GLY A 104 -2.29 -7.93 -2.50
CA GLY A 104 -1.11 -7.23 -3.03
C GLY A 104 0.06 -7.20 -2.03
N LEU A 105 -0.22 -7.00 -0.74
CA LEU A 105 0.84 -7.04 0.29
C LEU A 105 1.46 -8.44 0.45
N ARG A 106 0.67 -9.52 0.42
CA ARG A 106 1.18 -10.90 0.52
C ARG A 106 1.97 -11.33 -0.71
N GLU A 107 1.63 -10.82 -1.89
CA GLU A 107 2.38 -11.08 -3.13
C GLU A 107 3.79 -10.49 -3.08
N VAL A 108 3.92 -9.27 -2.54
CA VAL A 108 5.21 -8.59 -2.43
C VAL A 108 6.02 -9.09 -1.23
N CYS A 109 5.34 -9.36 -0.10
CA CYS A 109 5.96 -9.79 1.15
C CYS A 109 5.42 -11.17 1.61
N ARG A 110 6.13 -12.25 1.20
CA ARG A 110 5.71 -13.65 1.43
C ARG A 110 5.37 -14.07 2.86
N SER A 111 5.98 -13.44 3.87
CA SER A 111 5.83 -13.82 5.28
C SER A 111 5.31 -12.68 6.16
N VAL A 112 4.57 -11.73 5.57
CA VAL A 112 4.02 -10.58 6.30
C VAL A 112 2.89 -11.01 7.25
N ARG A 113 2.97 -10.56 8.49
CA ARG A 113 1.89 -10.72 9.48
C ARG A 113 0.83 -9.67 9.20
N ILE A 114 -0.45 -10.03 9.15
CA ILE A 114 -1.54 -9.10 8.88
C ILE A 114 -2.52 -9.06 10.05
N GLY A 115 -2.63 -7.89 10.67
CA GLY A 115 -3.66 -7.56 11.67
C GLY A 115 -4.90 -6.98 11.02
N LYS A 116 -6.04 -7.09 11.69
CA LYS A 116 -7.33 -6.56 11.22
C LYS A 116 -7.96 -5.65 12.26
N ILE A 117 -8.47 -4.50 11.83
CA ILE A 117 -9.17 -3.54 12.67
C ILE A 117 -10.54 -3.25 12.07
N LEU A 118 -11.62 -3.44 12.83
CA LEU A 118 -12.97 -3.07 12.44
C LEU A 118 -13.37 -1.78 13.14
N ILE A 119 -13.53 -0.72 12.36
CA ILE A 119 -14.05 0.55 12.81
C ILE A 119 -15.41 0.71 12.14
N GLN A 120 -16.44 0.98 12.94
CA GLN A 120 -17.77 1.28 12.43
C GLN A 120 -18.25 2.58 13.05
N ARG A 121 -18.83 3.42 12.19
CA ARG A 121 -19.42 4.69 12.58
C ARG A 121 -20.71 4.42 13.32
N ASP A 122 -20.87 5.06 14.47
CA ASP A 122 -22.13 5.13 15.18
C ASP A 122 -23.11 6.03 14.39
N GLU A 123 -24.31 5.51 14.08
CA GLU A 123 -25.27 6.18 13.19
C GLU A 123 -25.85 7.47 13.79
N GLU A 124 -25.90 7.59 15.11
CA GLU A 124 -26.48 8.74 15.80
C GLU A 124 -25.43 9.83 16.05
N THR A 125 -24.25 9.43 16.53
CA THR A 125 -23.20 10.37 16.96
C THR A 125 -22.18 10.69 15.87
N ALA A 126 -22.21 9.95 14.75
CA ALA A 126 -21.22 10.00 13.69
C ALA A 126 -19.78 9.66 14.12
N GLN A 127 -19.56 9.21 15.35
CA GLN A 127 -18.23 8.94 15.87
C GLN A 127 -17.76 7.53 15.50
N PRO A 128 -16.46 7.35 15.20
CA PRO A 128 -15.90 6.02 14.97
C PRO A 128 -15.84 5.23 16.27
N LYS A 129 -16.47 4.05 16.32
CA LYS A 129 -16.35 3.09 17.41
C LYS A 129 -15.54 1.87 16.94
N LEU A 130 -14.65 1.38 17.80
CA LEU A 130 -13.89 0.17 17.58
C LEU A 130 -14.74 -1.04 18.00
N PHE A 131 -15.02 -1.95 17.06
CA PHE A 131 -15.90 -3.11 17.31
C PHE A 131 -15.15 -4.42 17.60
N ILE A 132 -13.87 -4.51 17.27
CA ILE A 132 -13.05 -5.69 17.63
C ILE A 132 -12.61 -5.57 19.09
N PRO A 133 -12.68 -6.66 19.89
CA PRO A 133 -12.22 -6.64 21.27
C PRO A 133 -10.75 -6.26 21.35
N ARG A 134 -10.41 -5.37 22.29
CA ARG A 134 -9.04 -4.89 22.53
C ARG A 134 -8.03 -6.04 22.68
N SER A 135 -8.46 -7.21 23.14
CA SER A 135 -7.62 -8.41 23.26
C SER A 135 -7.15 -8.97 21.91
N GLU A 136 -7.97 -8.94 20.85
CA GLU A 136 -7.56 -9.34 19.50
C GLU A 136 -6.64 -8.30 18.86
N LEU A 137 -6.89 -7.02 19.13
CA LEU A 137 -6.02 -5.92 18.71
C LEU A 137 -4.64 -6.02 19.37
N GLN A 138 -4.62 -6.23 20.69
CA GLN A 138 -3.40 -6.41 21.49
C GLN A 138 -2.65 -7.66 21.06
N ARG A 139 -3.35 -8.78 20.81
CA ARG A 139 -2.72 -10.01 20.31
C ARG A 139 -2.11 -9.82 18.93
N SER A 140 -2.73 -9.04 18.04
CA SER A 140 -2.17 -8.69 16.73
C SER A 140 -0.95 -7.77 16.82
N LEU A 141 -0.95 -6.81 17.76
CA LEU A 141 0.17 -5.89 18.00
C LEU A 141 1.33 -6.57 18.73
N ASP A 142 1.06 -7.44 19.70
CA ASP A 142 2.06 -8.25 20.40
C ASP A 142 2.70 -9.26 19.43
N TYR A 143 1.93 -9.80 18.46
CA TYR A 143 2.48 -10.60 17.37
C TYR A 143 3.42 -9.81 16.45
N ALA A 144 3.33 -8.48 16.39
CA ALA A 144 4.25 -7.64 15.62
C ALA A 144 5.53 -7.28 16.40
N ARG A 145 5.56 -7.48 17.73
CA ARG A 145 6.68 -7.15 18.63
C ARG A 145 7.70 -8.28 18.86
N VAL A 146 7.59 -9.42 18.17
CA VAL A 146 8.53 -10.56 18.25
C VAL A 146 9.33 -10.74 16.97
#